data_AF-A0A2J8RQJ8-F1
#
_entry.id   AF-A0A2J8RQJ8-F1
#
_cell.length_a   1.000
_cell.length_b   1.000
_cell.length_c   1.000
_cell.angle_alpha   90.00
_cell.angle_beta   90.00
_cell.angle_gamma   90.00
#
_symmetry.space_group_name_H-M   'P 1'
#
loop_
_entity.id
_entity.type
_entity.pdbx_description
1 polymer ?
#
loop_
_entity_poly.entity_id
_entity_poly.type
_entity_poly.pdbx_seq_one_letter_code
_entity_poly.pdbx_strand_id
1 'polypeptide(L)'
;MPSPLGPPCLPLMDPETTLEEPETARLRFRGFCYQEVAGPREALARLRELCRQWLQPEAHSKEQMLEMLVLEQFLGTLPPEIQAWVRSQRPGSPEEAAALVEGLQDDPGQLLGWITAHVLKQEVLPAAQKTEEPLGSPHPS
;
A
#
# COMPACT_ATOMS: atom_id res chain seq x y z
N MET A 1 -4.46 14.62 57.26
CA MET A 1 -3.33 14.44 56.32
C MET A 1 -3.86 13.63 55.15
N PRO A 2 -4.02 14.17 53.94
CA PRO A 2 -4.34 13.35 52.77
C PRO A 2 -3.08 12.59 52.31
N SER A 3 -3.25 11.30 52.00
CA SER A 3 -2.20 10.37 51.56
C SER A 3 -1.56 10.79 50.23
N PRO A 4 -0.30 10.38 49.95
CA PRO A 4 0.39 10.78 48.74
C PRO A 4 -0.16 10.04 47.53
N LEU A 5 -0.30 10.80 46.44
CA LEU A 5 -0.67 10.35 45.10
C LEU A 5 0.17 9.13 44.70
N GLY A 6 -0.52 8.09 44.22
CA GLY A 6 0.10 6.89 43.66
C GLY A 6 1.02 7.21 42.47
N PRO A 7 1.87 6.24 42.06
CA PRO A 7 2.83 6.47 40.99
C PRO A 7 2.11 6.87 39.69
N PRO A 8 2.71 7.76 38.88
CA PRO A 8 2.11 8.13 37.60
C PRO A 8 1.95 6.88 36.76
N CYS A 9 0.73 6.61 36.30
CA CYS A 9 0.47 5.61 35.28
C CYS A 9 1.37 5.95 34.08
N LEU A 10 2.42 5.15 33.88
CA LEU A 10 3.14 5.16 32.62
C LEU A 10 2.11 4.85 31.53
N PRO A 11 2.12 5.54 30.39
CA PRO A 11 1.27 5.14 29.27
C PRO A 11 1.64 3.69 28.96
N LEU A 12 0.69 2.80 29.22
CA LEU A 12 0.67 1.44 28.71
C LEU A 12 0.91 1.61 27.21
N MET A 13 2.13 1.31 26.74
CA MET A 13 2.37 1.20 25.31
C MET A 13 1.37 0.17 24.82
N ASP A 14 0.34 0.62 24.11
CA ASP A 14 -0.54 -0.27 23.40
C ASP A 14 0.35 -1.17 22.52
N PRO A 15 0.31 -2.51 22.70
CA PRO A 15 1.01 -3.42 21.80
C PRO A 15 0.41 -3.42 20.39
N GLU A 16 -0.65 -2.63 20.15
CA GLU A 16 -1.27 -2.36 18.85
C GLU A 16 -0.57 -1.23 18.06
N THR A 17 0.65 -0.86 18.46
CA THR A 17 1.47 0.07 17.68
C THR A 17 2.19 -0.70 16.58
N THR A 18 1.81 -0.43 15.32
CA THR A 18 2.48 -0.84 14.07
C THR A 18 2.33 -2.30 13.59
N LEU A 19 1.10 -2.79 13.38
CA LEU A 19 0.92 -3.77 12.30
C LEU A 19 1.10 -3.03 10.96
N GLU A 20 2.34 -2.96 10.46
CA GLU A 20 2.57 -2.58 9.08
C GLU A 20 1.96 -3.66 8.18
N GLU A 21 1.17 -3.25 7.18
CA GLU A 21 0.61 -4.16 6.17
C GLU A 21 1.78 -4.95 5.56
N PRO A 22 1.69 -6.30 5.41
CA PRO A 22 2.82 -7.13 4.95
C PRO A 22 3.48 -6.63 3.65
N GLU A 23 2.69 -6.01 2.77
CA GLU A 23 3.20 -5.36 1.56
C GLU A 23 4.10 -4.14 1.84
N THR A 24 3.77 -3.33 2.84
CA THR A 24 4.59 -2.18 3.26
C THR A 24 5.93 -2.65 3.82
N ALA A 25 5.91 -3.67 4.68
CA ALA A 25 7.12 -4.28 5.23
C ALA A 25 8.01 -4.85 4.12
N ARG A 26 7.41 -5.53 3.12
CA ARG A 26 8.13 -6.04 1.94
C ARG A 26 8.83 -4.93 1.16
N LEU A 27 8.12 -3.84 0.87
CA LEU A 27 8.69 -2.71 0.12
C LEU A 27 9.87 -2.09 0.87
N ARG A 28 9.77 -1.94 2.19
CA ARG A 28 10.87 -1.47 3.03
C ARG A 28 12.03 -2.46 3.11
N PHE A 29 11.76 -3.75 3.17
CA PHE A 29 12.79 -4.79 3.14
C PHE A 29 13.59 -4.75 1.84
N ARG A 30 12.91 -4.66 0.70
CA ARG A 30 13.54 -4.60 -0.64
C ARG A 30 14.20 -3.26 -0.94
N GLY A 31 13.63 -2.16 -0.44
CA GLY A 31 14.14 -0.80 -0.58
C GLY A 31 15.14 -0.40 0.51
N PHE A 32 15.56 -1.31 1.38
CA PHE A 32 16.43 -1.01 2.50
C PHE A 32 17.77 -0.38 2.04
N CYS A 33 18.10 0.77 2.62
CA CYS A 33 19.30 1.53 2.31
C CYS A 33 20.32 1.43 3.45
N TYR A 34 21.50 0.85 3.20
CA TYR A 34 22.51 0.66 4.24
C TYR A 34 23.03 1.98 4.84
N GLN A 35 23.04 3.05 4.05
CA GLN A 35 23.55 4.36 4.49
C GLN A 35 22.68 5.00 5.60
N GLU A 36 21.46 4.50 5.82
CA GLU A 36 20.52 5.05 6.79
C GLU A 36 20.67 4.49 8.21
N VAL A 37 21.58 3.53 8.43
CA VAL A 37 21.79 2.87 9.73
C VAL A 37 23.23 3.02 10.22
N ALA A 38 23.43 2.95 11.55
CA ALA A 38 24.73 3.29 12.17
C ALA A 38 25.80 2.21 11.99
N GLY A 39 25.45 1.02 11.46
CA GLY A 39 26.44 -0.01 11.14
C GLY A 39 25.87 -1.38 10.76
N PRO A 40 26.75 -2.37 10.52
CA PRO A 40 26.35 -3.65 9.94
C PRO A 40 25.46 -4.50 10.86
N ARG A 41 25.68 -4.44 12.18
CA ARG A 41 24.85 -5.18 13.15
C ARG A 41 23.43 -4.64 13.19
N GLU A 42 23.29 -3.32 13.16
CA GLU A 42 21.98 -2.65 13.12
C GLU A 42 21.28 -2.89 11.78
N ALA A 43 22.00 -2.82 10.66
CA ALA A 43 21.48 -3.16 9.35
C ALA A 43 20.88 -4.57 9.32
N LEU A 44 21.60 -5.56 9.83
CA LEU A 44 21.13 -6.95 9.91
C LEU A 44 19.92 -7.09 10.84
N ALA A 45 19.91 -6.40 11.98
CA ALA A 45 18.77 -6.42 12.88
C ALA A 45 17.52 -5.84 12.20
N ARG A 46 17.65 -4.70 11.51
CA ARG A 46 16.53 -4.05 10.80
C ARG A 46 16.02 -4.89 9.63
N LEU A 47 16.92 -5.50 8.84
CA LEU A 47 16.53 -6.41 7.76
C LEU A 47 15.78 -7.64 8.29
N ARG A 48 16.22 -8.22 9.41
CA ARG A 48 15.52 -9.35 10.04
C ARG A 48 14.13 -8.97 10.52
N GLU A 49 13.99 -7.78 11.11
CA GLU A 49 12.71 -7.28 11.57
C GLU A 49 11.74 -7.08 10.40
N LEU A 50 12.17 -6.37 9.35
CA LEU A 50 11.36 -6.15 8.14
C LEU A 50 10.98 -7.48 7.45
N CYS A 51 11.90 -8.44 7.40
CA CYS A 51 11.63 -9.77 6.84
C CYS A 51 10.57 -10.53 7.66
N ARG A 52 10.64 -10.45 9.00
CA ARG A 52 9.63 -11.06 9.88
C ARG A 52 8.27 -10.38 9.76
N GLN A 53 8.23 -9.05 9.66
CA GLN A 53 6.98 -8.31 9.45
C GLN A 53 6.35 -8.63 8.09
N TRP A 54 7.17 -8.83 7.05
CA TRP A 54 6.68 -9.23 5.74
C TRP A 54 6.17 -10.68 5.71
N LEU A 55 7.00 -11.64 6.13
CA LEU A 55 6.70 -13.07 5.96
C LEU A 55 5.89 -13.67 7.13
N GLN A 56 5.81 -12.96 8.25
CA GLN A 56 5.06 -13.35 9.46
C GLN A 56 5.21 -14.85 9.81
N PRO A 57 6.44 -15.32 10.12
CA PRO A 57 6.70 -16.75 10.37
C PRO A 57 5.95 -17.33 11.58
N GLU A 58 5.35 -16.48 12.41
CA GLU A 58 4.45 -16.87 13.50
C GLU A 58 3.06 -17.30 13.00
N ALA A 59 2.66 -16.82 11.82
CA ALA A 59 1.36 -17.07 11.20
C ALA A 59 1.44 -17.96 9.95
N HIS A 60 2.59 -17.99 9.27
CA HIS A 60 2.80 -18.72 8.02
C HIS A 60 3.74 -19.91 8.17
N SER A 61 3.40 -21.03 7.54
CA SER A 61 4.31 -22.16 7.34
C SER A 61 5.43 -21.79 6.38
N LYS A 62 6.49 -22.61 6.37
CA LYS A 62 7.60 -22.44 5.42
C LYS A 62 7.11 -22.44 3.98
N GLU A 63 6.19 -23.34 3.64
CA GLU A 63 5.60 -23.47 2.31
C GLU A 63 4.81 -22.22 1.95
N GLN A 64 3.98 -21.71 2.86
CA GLN A 64 3.26 -20.45 2.65
C GLN A 64 4.21 -19.27 2.43
N MET A 65 5.31 -19.18 3.19
CA MET A 65 6.33 -18.15 2.97
C MET A 65 7.00 -18.28 1.60
N LEU A 66 7.24 -19.50 1.11
CA LEU A 66 7.77 -19.72 -0.23
C LEU A 66 6.76 -19.28 -1.29
N GLU A 67 5.47 -19.58 -1.12
CA GLU A 67 4.43 -19.11 -2.04
C GLU A 67 4.32 -17.58 -2.07
N MET A 68 4.53 -16.88 -0.94
CA MET A 68 4.61 -15.42 -0.93
C MET A 68 5.79 -14.87 -1.76
N LEU A 69 6.94 -15.56 -1.74
CA LEU A 69 8.09 -15.21 -2.58
C LEU A 69 7.81 -15.48 -4.06
N VAL A 70 7.15 -16.59 -4.37
CA VAL A 70 6.72 -16.93 -5.74
C VAL A 70 5.74 -15.87 -6.24
N LEU A 71 4.77 -15.46 -5.43
CA LEU A 71 3.81 -14.41 -5.75
C LEU A 71 4.53 -13.08 -6.03
N GLU A 72 5.46 -12.66 -5.17
CA GLU A 72 6.27 -11.46 -5.38
C GLU A 72 6.96 -11.50 -6.75
N GLN A 73 7.61 -12.62 -7.06
CA GLN A 73 8.35 -12.80 -8.30
C GLN A 73 7.43 -12.87 -9.52
N PHE A 74 6.32 -13.59 -9.44
CA PHE A 74 5.31 -13.72 -10.50
C PHE A 74 4.76 -12.35 -10.87
N LEU A 75 4.30 -11.58 -9.89
CA LEU A 75 3.86 -10.21 -10.10
C LEU A 75 4.98 -9.37 -10.73
N GLY A 76 6.24 -9.57 -10.32
CA GLY A 76 7.42 -8.89 -10.88
C GLY A 76 7.67 -9.16 -12.36
N THR A 77 7.28 -10.34 -12.86
CA THR A 77 7.48 -10.74 -14.28
C THR A 77 6.39 -10.27 -15.23
N LEU A 78 5.24 -9.82 -14.71
CA LEU A 78 4.13 -9.37 -15.54
C LEU A 78 4.44 -8.03 -16.23
N PRO A 79 3.92 -7.80 -17.45
CA PRO A 79 3.97 -6.48 -18.09
C PRO A 79 3.37 -5.38 -17.20
N PRO A 80 3.84 -4.13 -17.26
CA PRO A 80 3.47 -3.08 -16.30
C PRO A 80 1.96 -2.86 -16.12
N GLU A 81 1.18 -2.86 -17.20
CA GLU A 81 -0.27 -2.62 -17.16
C GLU A 81 -1.00 -3.77 -16.47
N ILE A 82 -0.64 -5.00 -16.83
CA ILE A 82 -1.19 -6.22 -16.22
C ILE A 82 -0.77 -6.29 -14.76
N GLN A 83 0.50 -6.02 -14.47
CA GLN A 83 1.04 -6.01 -13.12
C GLN A 83 0.29 -5.02 -12.21
N ALA A 84 0.07 -3.79 -12.67
CA ALA A 84 -0.66 -2.78 -11.91
C ALA A 84 -2.11 -3.20 -11.66
N TRP A 85 -2.77 -3.76 -12.68
CA TRP A 85 -4.12 -4.28 -12.56
C TRP A 85 -4.20 -5.44 -11.56
N VAL A 86 -3.35 -6.47 -11.70
CA VAL A 86 -3.35 -7.64 -10.80
C VAL A 86 -3.06 -7.21 -9.36
N ARG A 87 -2.08 -6.31 -9.14
CA ARG A 87 -1.80 -5.78 -7.79
C ARG A 87 -2.98 -5.00 -7.19
N SER A 88 -3.78 -4.32 -8.01
CA SER A 88 -4.99 -3.64 -7.51
C SER A 88 -6.05 -4.61 -6.98
N GLN A 89 -6.01 -5.88 -7.43
CA GLN A 89 -6.91 -6.93 -6.93
C GLN A 89 -6.40 -7.58 -5.63
N ARG A 90 -5.15 -7.30 -5.21
CA ARG A 90 -4.53 -7.83 -3.97
C ARG A 90 -4.60 -9.37 -3.84
N PRO A 91 -4.09 -10.14 -4.81
CA PRO A 91 -4.11 -11.60 -4.72
C PRO A 91 -3.32 -12.09 -3.50
N GLY A 92 -3.86 -13.08 -2.80
CA GLY A 92 -3.24 -13.71 -1.63
C GLY A 92 -2.32 -14.90 -1.97
N SER A 93 -2.40 -15.44 -3.20
CA SER A 93 -1.55 -16.55 -3.65
C SER A 93 -1.11 -16.42 -5.11
N PRO A 94 -0.05 -17.12 -5.54
CA PRO A 94 0.34 -17.21 -6.94
C PRO A 94 -0.76 -17.74 -7.86
N GLU A 95 -1.55 -18.72 -7.40
CA GLU A 95 -2.65 -19.30 -8.16
C GLU A 95 -3.77 -18.28 -8.39
N GLU A 96 -4.11 -17.48 -7.38
CA GLU A 96 -5.08 -16.40 -7.52
C GLU A 96 -4.58 -15.34 -8.51
N ALA A 97 -3.30 -14.96 -8.42
CA ALA A 97 -2.69 -14.03 -9.37
C ALA A 97 -2.67 -14.59 -10.81
N ALA A 98 -2.39 -15.89 -10.97
CA ALA A 98 -2.41 -16.55 -12.27
C ALA A 98 -3.82 -16.58 -12.86
N ALA A 99 -4.83 -16.95 -12.07
CA ALA A 99 -6.23 -16.97 -12.49
C ALA A 99 -6.71 -15.57 -12.93
N LEU A 100 -6.28 -14.51 -12.25
CA LEU A 100 -6.55 -13.13 -12.66
C LEU A 100 -5.96 -12.80 -14.04
N VAL A 101 -4.72 -13.23 -14.31
CA VAL A 101 -4.06 -13.02 -15.61
C VAL A 101 -4.72 -13.86 -16.72
N GLU A 102 -5.14 -15.09 -16.41
CA GLU A 102 -5.90 -15.94 -17.33
C GLU A 102 -7.25 -15.29 -17.68
N GLY A 103 -7.98 -14.75 -16.70
CA GLY A 103 -9.22 -14.03 -16.94
C GLY A 103 -9.09 -12.81 -17.86
N LEU A 104 -7.92 -12.16 -17.90
CA LEU A 104 -7.64 -11.10 -18.88
C LEU A 104 -7.44 -11.61 -20.31
N GLN A 105 -7.01 -12.86 -20.48
CA GLN A 105 -6.91 -13.47 -21.81
C GLN A 105 -8.31 -13.76 -22.38
N ASP A 106 -9.24 -14.17 -21.51
CA ASP A 106 -10.63 -14.45 -21.88
C ASP A 106 -11.45 -13.17 -22.11
N ASP A 107 -11.28 -12.16 -21.25
CA ASP A 107 -11.92 -10.85 -21.39
C ASP A 107 -10.92 -9.69 -21.14
N PRO A 108 -10.22 -9.23 -22.19
CA PRO A 108 -9.31 -8.09 -22.09
C PRO A 108 -10.04 -6.76 -21.83
N GLY A 109 -11.38 -6.73 -21.97
CA GLY A 109 -12.21 -5.57 -21.63
C GLY A 109 -12.11 -5.17 -20.17
N GLN A 110 -11.80 -6.11 -19.28
CA GLN A 110 -11.59 -5.84 -17.85
C GLN A 110 -10.41 -4.90 -17.59
N LEU A 111 -9.28 -5.12 -18.28
CA LEU A 111 -8.11 -4.25 -18.16
C LEU A 111 -8.41 -2.86 -18.71
N LEU A 112 -9.05 -2.76 -19.87
CA LEU A 112 -9.47 -1.50 -20.48
C LEU A 112 -10.43 -0.71 -19.59
N GLY A 113 -11.41 -1.39 -18.99
CA GLY A 113 -12.34 -0.80 -18.03
C GLY A 113 -11.63 -0.23 -16.81
N TRP A 114 -10.68 -0.99 -16.25
CA TRP A 114 -9.87 -0.53 -15.12
C TRP A 114 -8.98 0.67 -15.48
N ILE A 115 -8.29 0.63 -16.62
CA ILE A 115 -7.46 1.76 -17.10
C ILE A 115 -8.33 3.01 -17.25
N THR A 116 -9.53 2.87 -17.84
CA THR A 116 -10.45 3.98 -18.01
C THR A 116 -10.90 4.57 -16.66
N ALA A 117 -11.18 3.71 -15.68
CA ALA A 117 -11.63 4.14 -14.35
C ALA A 117 -10.53 4.79 -13.51
N HIS A 118 -9.27 4.35 -13.62
CA HIS A 118 -8.19 4.71 -12.69
C HIS A 118 -7.07 5.56 -13.30
N VAL A 119 -6.84 5.49 -14.61
CA VAL A 119 -5.78 6.25 -15.30
C VAL A 119 -6.36 7.48 -16.00
N LEU A 120 -7.46 7.33 -16.74
CA LEU A 120 -8.04 8.45 -17.51
C LEU A 120 -8.85 9.43 -16.65
N LYS A 121 -9.34 9.00 -15.48
CA LYS A 121 -10.08 9.88 -14.56
C LYS A 121 -9.18 10.89 -13.82
N GLN A 122 -7.85 10.74 -13.90
CA GLN A 122 -6.89 11.65 -13.27
C GLN A 122 -6.57 12.91 -14.10
N GLU A 123 -6.97 12.99 -15.38
CA GLU A 123 -6.81 14.18 -16.24
C GLU A 123 -8.13 14.98 -16.43
N VAL A 124 -8.82 15.34 -15.34
CA VAL A 124 -9.87 16.37 -15.41
C VAL A 124 -9.65 17.40 -14.32
N LEU A 125 -8.75 18.35 -14.60
CA LEU A 125 -8.83 19.69 -14.02
C LEU A 125 -9.95 20.45 -14.75
N PRO A 126 -11.04 20.89 -14.08
CA PRO A 126 -11.91 21.88 -14.68
C PRO A 126 -11.30 23.26 -14.42
N ALA A 127 -10.50 23.74 -15.36
CA ALA A 127 -10.31 25.16 -15.55
C ALA A 127 -11.45 25.68 -16.44
N ALA A 128 -12.40 26.42 -15.86
CA ALA A 128 -13.17 27.44 -16.58
C ALA A 128 -13.89 28.36 -15.59
N GLN A 129 -13.27 29.51 -15.35
CA GLN A 129 -13.95 30.72 -14.96
C GLN A 129 -14.96 31.09 -16.06
N LYS A 130 -16.17 31.51 -15.70
CA LYS A 130 -16.98 32.35 -16.58
C LYS A 130 -17.62 33.48 -15.79
N THR A 131 -17.08 34.66 -16.06
CA THR A 131 -17.64 35.98 -15.83
C THR A 131 -19.12 36.06 -16.20
N GLU A 132 -19.96 36.46 -15.25
CA GLU A 132 -21.24 37.10 -15.54
C GLU A 132 -21.41 38.32 -14.60
N GLU A 133 -21.19 39.50 -15.16
CA GLU A 133 -21.80 40.78 -14.80
C GLU A 133 -22.58 41.25 -16.04
N PRO A 134 -23.47 42.27 -16.01
CA PRO A 134 -24.16 42.92 -14.89
C PRO A 134 -25.68 43.13 -15.18
N LEU A 135 -26.53 43.33 -14.17
CA LEU A 135 -27.68 44.26 -14.30
C LEU A 135 -28.28 44.61 -12.94
N GLY A 136 -27.86 45.75 -12.38
CA GLY A 136 -28.51 46.36 -11.23
C GLY A 136 -28.51 47.87 -11.41
N SER A 137 -29.61 48.41 -11.90
CA SER A 137 -29.86 49.85 -12.03
C SER A 137 -31.30 50.14 -11.58
N PRO A 138 -31.65 51.40 -11.26
CA PRO A 138 -31.00 52.34 -10.36
C PRO A 138 -31.95 52.77 -9.23
N HIS A 139 -31.39 53.36 -8.16
CA HIS A 139 -32.10 53.99 -7.05
C HIS A 139 -32.80 55.29 -7.47
N PRO A 140 -33.92 55.66 -6.81
CA PRO A 140 -34.23 57.07 -6.63
C PRO A 140 -34.45 57.46 -5.15
N SER A 141 -34.19 58.75 -4.92
CA SER A 141 -34.44 59.62 -3.74
C SER A 141 -33.50 59.50 -2.54
#